data_AF-A0A849FX47-F1
#
_entry.id   AF-A0A849FX47-F1
#
_cell.length_a   1.000
_cell.length_b   1.000
_cell.length_c   1.000
_cell.angle_alpha   90.00
_cell.angle_beta   90.00
_cell.angle_gamma   90.00
#
_symmetry.space_group_name_H-M   'P 1'
#
loop_
_entity.id
_entity.type
_entity.pdbx_description
1 polymer ?
#
loop_
_entity_poly.entity_id
_entity_poly.type
_entity_poly.pdbx_seq_one_letter_code
_entity_poly.pdbx_strand_id
1 'polypeptide(L)'
;MMISAQSSKVTNAKFSYDAGLEKILAEDVAGAAKELGEAIANIEPATIHEKTMAKEKTWRYRAAIYELVSRNLDKPEIAALSDDPISLAAESYQKAMELDSKGNYEVENKRGIMVMQNISMNNGINLYNAKDYGGAFGMFEKASMLSASMGLTDT
;
A
#
# COMPACT_ATOMS: atom_id res chain seq x y z
N MET A 1 4.64 -19.59 24.06
CA MET A 1 3.33 -18.94 23.86
C MET A 1 3.33 -17.73 22.90
N MET A 2 4.48 -17.16 22.52
CA MET A 2 4.56 -15.94 21.66
C MET A 2 4.37 -16.16 20.14
N ILE A 3 4.42 -17.41 19.65
CA ILE A 3 4.47 -17.73 18.22
C ILE A 3 3.12 -17.56 17.51
N SER A 4 2.01 -17.85 18.19
CA SER A 4 0.66 -17.72 17.62
C SER A 4 0.24 -16.25 17.46
N ALA A 5 0.66 -15.38 18.38
CA ALA A 5 0.20 -14.00 18.47
C ALA A 5 0.58 -13.13 17.25
N GLN A 6 1.79 -13.29 16.68
CA GLN A 6 2.22 -12.47 15.53
C GLN A 6 1.65 -13.00 14.21
N SER A 7 1.47 -14.32 14.08
CA SER A 7 0.76 -14.86 12.91
C SER A 7 -0.73 -14.50 12.93
N SER A 8 -1.35 -14.40 14.11
CA SER A 8 -2.70 -13.83 14.22
C SER A 8 -2.75 -12.36 13.86
N LYS A 9 -1.69 -11.56 14.12
CA LYS A 9 -1.67 -10.15 13.66
C LYS A 9 -1.76 -10.01 12.15
N VAL A 10 -1.02 -10.83 11.38
CA VAL A 10 -1.11 -10.81 9.90
C VAL A 10 -2.54 -11.14 9.43
N THR A 11 -3.19 -12.10 10.08
CA THR A 11 -4.58 -12.46 9.78
C THR A 11 -5.56 -11.34 10.18
N ASN A 12 -5.39 -10.75 11.37
CA ASN A 12 -6.22 -9.65 11.85
C ASN A 12 -6.08 -8.42 10.95
N ALA A 13 -4.87 -8.11 10.49
CA ALA A 13 -4.64 -7.04 9.53
C ALA A 13 -5.45 -7.25 8.25
N LYS A 14 -5.53 -8.49 7.76
CA LYS A 14 -6.36 -8.83 6.59
C LYS A 14 -7.86 -8.65 6.86
N PHE A 15 -8.33 -9.05 8.04
CA PHE A 15 -9.74 -8.85 8.42
C PHE A 15 -10.11 -7.38 8.54
N SER A 16 -9.28 -6.57 9.21
CA SER A 16 -9.50 -5.12 9.32
C SER A 16 -9.38 -4.43 7.96
N TYR A 17 -8.49 -4.90 7.07
CA TYR A 17 -8.46 -4.45 5.67
C TYR A 17 -9.78 -4.72 4.94
N ASP A 18 -10.31 -5.95 5.05
CA ASP A 18 -11.57 -6.32 4.39
C ASP A 18 -12.74 -5.48 4.92
N ALA A 19 -12.81 -5.29 6.24
CA ALA A 19 -13.79 -4.41 6.86
C ALA A 19 -13.64 -2.95 6.38
N GLY A 20 -12.40 -2.44 6.31
CA GLY A 20 -12.11 -1.10 5.79
C GLY A 20 -12.57 -0.91 4.34
N LEU A 21 -12.38 -1.92 3.49
CA LEU A 21 -12.87 -1.91 2.12
C LEU A 21 -14.41 -1.88 2.06
N GLU A 22 -15.09 -2.71 2.85
CA GLU A 22 -16.55 -2.70 2.94
C GLU A 22 -17.09 -1.34 3.38
N LYS A 23 -16.41 -0.69 4.34
CA LYS A 23 -16.77 0.64 4.81
C LYS A 23 -16.58 1.73 3.75
N ILE A 24 -15.51 1.66 2.96
CA ILE A 24 -15.32 2.55 1.80
C ILE A 24 -16.47 2.39 0.81
N LEU A 25 -16.84 1.15 0.48
CA LEU A 25 -17.94 0.85 -0.44
C LEU A 25 -19.31 1.31 0.10
N ALA A 26 -19.47 1.34 1.41
CA ALA A 26 -20.64 1.87 2.09
C ALA A 26 -20.59 3.39 2.33
N GLU A 27 -19.58 4.08 1.80
CA GLU A 27 -19.32 5.52 2.00
C GLU A 27 -19.15 5.94 3.49
N ASP A 28 -18.85 4.99 4.37
CA ASP A 28 -18.55 5.22 5.79
C ASP A 28 -17.05 5.50 5.95
N VAL A 29 -16.63 6.72 5.62
CA VAL A 29 -15.22 7.15 5.66
C VAL A 29 -14.62 7.04 7.06
N ALA A 30 -15.37 7.42 8.10
CA ALA A 30 -14.90 7.35 9.48
C ALA A 30 -14.70 5.89 9.94
N GLY A 31 -15.65 5.01 9.60
CA GLY A 31 -15.52 3.57 9.82
C GLY A 31 -14.35 2.98 9.05
N ALA A 32 -14.17 3.36 7.79
CA ALA A 32 -13.04 2.91 6.98
C ALA A 32 -11.69 3.32 7.58
N ALA A 33 -11.53 4.59 7.98
CA ALA A 33 -10.31 5.09 8.59
C ALA A 33 -9.97 4.34 9.88
N LYS A 34 -10.98 4.03 10.71
CA LYS A 34 -10.81 3.21 11.92
C LYS A 34 -10.28 1.82 11.58
N GLU A 35 -10.94 1.11 10.67
CA GLU A 35 -10.56 -0.26 10.31
C GLU A 35 -9.18 -0.32 9.62
N LEU A 36 -8.87 0.65 8.75
CA LEU A 36 -7.54 0.74 8.13
C LEU A 36 -6.44 1.08 9.15
N GLY A 37 -6.72 1.94 10.13
CA GLY A 37 -5.81 2.20 11.25
C GLY A 37 -5.54 0.93 12.07
N GLU A 38 -6.56 0.12 12.34
CA GLU A 38 -6.40 -1.19 12.99
C GLU A 38 -5.60 -2.18 12.12
N ALA A 39 -5.80 -2.15 10.80
CA ALA A 39 -5.03 -2.97 9.87
C ALA A 39 -3.53 -2.61 9.89
N ILE A 40 -3.21 -1.30 9.86
CA ILE A 40 -1.84 -0.77 9.97
C ILE A 40 -1.20 -1.18 11.30
N ALA A 41 -1.92 -0.98 12.42
CA ALA A 41 -1.42 -1.32 13.76
C ALA A 41 -1.11 -2.82 13.93
N ASN A 42 -1.78 -3.69 13.17
CA ASN A 42 -1.51 -5.12 13.15
C ASN A 42 -0.39 -5.50 12.17
N ILE A 43 -0.32 -4.91 10.98
CA ILE A 43 0.62 -5.33 9.94
C ILE A 43 2.03 -4.79 10.14
N GLU A 44 2.19 -3.56 10.64
CA GLU A 44 3.51 -2.93 10.82
C GLU A 44 4.42 -3.77 11.74
N PRO A 45 4.00 -4.21 12.95
CA PRO A 45 4.83 -5.07 13.78
C PRO A 45 5.18 -6.42 13.13
N ALA A 46 4.33 -6.91 12.21
CA ALA A 46 4.58 -8.18 11.53
C ALA A 46 5.70 -8.08 10.48
N THR A 47 5.98 -6.89 9.94
CA THR A 47 7.08 -6.66 8.98
C THR A 47 8.47 -6.70 9.59
N ILE A 48 8.59 -6.50 10.91
CA ILE A 48 9.86 -6.49 11.63
C ILE A 48 10.10 -7.74 12.48
N HIS A 49 9.07 -8.55 12.70
CA HIS A 49 9.20 -9.77 13.48
C HIS A 49 9.75 -10.91 12.62
N GLU A 50 10.86 -11.53 13.04
CA GLU A 50 11.69 -12.48 12.29
C GLU A 50 10.91 -13.55 11.51
N LYS A 51 9.85 -14.11 12.10
CA LYS A 51 9.08 -15.18 11.45
C LYS A 51 8.04 -14.69 10.46
N THR A 52 7.52 -13.48 10.64
CA THR A 52 6.44 -12.92 9.82
C THR A 52 7.00 -12.06 8.70
N MET A 53 8.14 -11.40 8.91
CA MET A 53 8.85 -10.66 7.88
C MET A 53 9.35 -11.57 6.73
N ALA A 54 9.59 -12.86 7.01
CA ALA A 54 9.98 -13.84 6.00
C ALA A 54 8.79 -14.42 5.20
N LYS A 55 7.55 -13.98 5.47
CA LYS A 55 6.35 -14.47 4.77
C LYS A 55 5.90 -13.44 3.74
N GLU A 56 5.82 -13.87 2.48
CA GLU A 56 5.28 -13.08 1.37
C GLU A 56 3.97 -12.36 1.73
N LYS A 57 2.99 -13.11 2.26
CA LYS A 57 1.67 -12.57 2.59
C LYS A 57 1.68 -11.38 3.57
N THR A 58 2.70 -11.28 4.43
CA THR A 58 2.83 -10.13 5.34
C THR A 58 3.01 -8.86 4.52
N TRP A 59 3.88 -8.91 3.53
CA TRP A 59 4.17 -7.79 2.65
C TRP A 59 3.05 -7.54 1.66
N ARG A 60 2.43 -8.58 1.08
CA ARG A 60 1.28 -8.38 0.18
C ARG A 60 0.07 -7.78 0.89
N TYR A 61 -0.20 -8.16 2.15
CA TYR A 61 -1.28 -7.51 2.92
C TYR A 61 -0.94 -6.08 3.31
N ARG A 62 0.31 -5.80 3.69
CA ARG A 62 0.77 -4.42 3.90
C ARG A 62 0.59 -3.58 2.63
N ALA A 63 0.95 -4.15 1.48
CA ALA A 63 0.82 -3.50 0.18
C ALA A 63 -0.64 -3.16 -0.13
N ALA A 64 -1.56 -4.12 0.06
CA ALA A 64 -2.99 -3.90 -0.15
C ALA A 64 -3.57 -2.82 0.79
N ILE A 65 -3.16 -2.82 2.07
CA ILE A 65 -3.58 -1.80 3.05
C ILE A 65 -3.17 -0.40 2.57
N TYR A 66 -1.90 -0.20 2.26
CA TYR A 66 -1.42 1.11 1.82
C TYR A 66 -1.86 1.49 0.40
N GLU A 67 -2.13 0.53 -0.48
CA GLU A 67 -2.80 0.80 -1.75
C GLU A 67 -4.20 1.36 -1.52
N LEU A 68 -4.97 0.78 -0.59
CA LEU A 68 -6.30 1.26 -0.27
C LEU A 68 -6.27 2.66 0.36
N VAL A 69 -5.29 2.95 1.23
CA VAL A 69 -5.03 4.31 1.72
C VAL A 69 -4.70 5.26 0.56
N SER A 70 -3.78 4.86 -0.33
CA SER A 70 -3.33 5.67 -1.48
C SER A 70 -4.47 6.03 -2.44
N ARG A 71 -5.44 5.12 -2.61
CA ARG A 71 -6.62 5.34 -3.47
C ARG A 71 -7.62 6.35 -2.90
N ASN A 72 -7.51 6.70 -1.62
CA ASN A 72 -8.48 7.53 -0.89
C ASN A 72 -7.81 8.73 -0.21
N LEU A 73 -6.71 9.24 -0.79
CA LEU A 73 -6.00 10.42 -0.27
C LEU A 73 -6.83 11.72 -0.31
N ASP A 74 -7.93 11.75 -1.06
CA ASP A 74 -8.91 12.84 -1.04
C ASP A 74 -9.78 12.87 0.23
N LYS A 75 -9.74 11.80 1.05
CA LYS A 75 -10.45 11.70 2.33
C LYS A 75 -9.48 12.03 3.49
N PRO A 76 -9.62 13.17 4.19
CA PRO A 76 -8.67 13.59 5.22
C PRO A 76 -8.44 12.56 6.33
N GLU A 77 -9.48 11.85 6.76
CA GLU A 77 -9.40 10.83 7.81
C GLU A 77 -8.56 9.62 7.40
N ILE A 78 -8.57 9.26 6.11
CA ILE A 78 -7.77 8.18 5.56
C ILE A 78 -6.36 8.67 5.23
N ALA A 79 -6.24 9.87 4.65
CA ALA A 79 -4.95 10.49 4.32
C ALA A 79 -4.07 10.68 5.57
N ALA A 80 -4.67 10.96 6.73
CA ALA A 80 -3.95 11.10 8.00
C ALA A 80 -3.32 9.79 8.53
N LEU A 81 -3.65 8.62 7.95
CA LEU A 81 -3.10 7.33 8.40
C LEU A 81 -1.65 7.10 7.95
N SER A 82 -1.16 7.82 6.94
CA SER A 82 0.18 7.64 6.42
C SER A 82 0.66 8.86 5.64
N ASP A 83 1.89 9.29 5.91
CA ASP A 83 2.51 10.41 5.20
C ASP A 83 2.88 10.06 3.74
N ASP A 84 3.20 8.80 3.47
CA ASP A 84 3.60 8.32 2.12
C ASP A 84 3.11 6.89 1.82
N PRO A 85 1.78 6.68 1.73
CA PRO A 85 1.23 5.34 1.51
C PRO A 85 1.61 4.76 0.15
N ILE A 86 1.89 5.61 -0.85
CA ILE A 86 2.23 5.16 -2.20
C ILE A 86 3.58 4.41 -2.19
N SER A 87 4.61 4.98 -1.55
CA SER A 87 5.91 4.33 -1.43
C SER A 87 5.80 3.05 -0.60
N LEU A 88 5.09 3.10 0.52
CA LEU A 88 4.93 1.94 1.40
C LEU A 88 4.22 0.78 0.70
N ALA A 89 3.22 1.06 -0.14
CA ALA A 89 2.55 0.04 -0.93
C ALA A 89 3.50 -0.58 -1.97
N ALA A 90 4.23 0.25 -2.73
CA ALA A 90 5.14 -0.21 -3.77
C ALA A 90 6.30 -1.05 -3.21
N GLU A 91 6.97 -0.58 -2.16
CA GLU A 91 8.02 -1.31 -1.45
C GLU A 91 7.51 -2.66 -0.95
N SER A 92 6.28 -2.68 -0.44
CA SER A 92 5.67 -3.91 0.07
C SER A 92 5.34 -4.90 -1.04
N TYR A 93 4.88 -4.44 -2.21
CA TYR A 93 4.69 -5.31 -3.38
C TYR A 93 6.02 -5.86 -3.90
N GLN A 94 7.07 -5.03 -3.97
CA GLN A 94 8.41 -5.49 -4.34
C GLN A 94 8.92 -6.54 -3.37
N LYS A 95 8.77 -6.31 -2.06
CA LYS A 95 9.18 -7.27 -1.03
C LYS A 95 8.38 -8.56 -1.06
N ALA A 96 7.08 -8.49 -1.36
CA ALA A 96 6.25 -9.68 -1.55
C ALA A 96 6.76 -10.52 -2.73
N MET A 97 7.11 -9.89 -3.86
CA MET A 97 7.69 -10.60 -5.01
C MET A 97 9.05 -11.24 -4.70
N GLU A 98 9.93 -10.57 -3.94
CA GLU A 98 11.21 -11.15 -3.50
C GLU A 98 11.03 -12.46 -2.71
N LEU A 99 9.97 -12.55 -1.91
CA LEU A 99 9.68 -13.70 -1.06
C LEU A 99 8.83 -14.78 -1.77
N ASP A 100 8.21 -14.45 -2.89
CA ASP A 100 7.39 -15.36 -3.69
C ASP A 100 8.24 -16.16 -4.67
N SER A 101 9.02 -17.11 -4.14
CA SER A 101 9.93 -17.95 -4.94
C SER A 101 9.26 -18.75 -6.07
N LYS A 102 7.92 -18.86 -6.08
CA LYS A 102 7.14 -19.55 -7.10
C LYS A 102 6.41 -18.60 -8.05
N GLY A 103 6.44 -17.29 -7.80
CA GLY A 103 5.75 -16.28 -8.61
C GLY A 103 4.23 -16.43 -8.63
N ASN A 104 3.61 -16.97 -7.57
CA ASN A 104 2.15 -17.16 -7.50
C ASN A 104 1.36 -15.83 -7.52
N TYR A 105 2.00 -14.73 -7.12
CA TYR A 105 1.39 -13.41 -6.96
C TYR A 105 2.14 -12.33 -7.74
N GLU A 106 3.08 -12.70 -8.62
CA GLU A 106 3.92 -11.74 -9.35
C GLU A 106 3.08 -10.79 -10.20
N VAL A 107 2.06 -11.32 -10.88
CA VAL A 107 1.16 -10.54 -11.75
C VAL A 107 0.35 -9.53 -10.93
N GLU A 108 -0.23 -9.97 -9.81
CA GLU A 108 -1.01 -9.15 -8.89
C GLU A 108 -0.15 -8.05 -8.27
N ASN A 109 1.06 -8.40 -7.82
CA ASN A 109 1.98 -7.45 -7.21
C ASN A 109 2.47 -6.40 -8.22
N LYS A 110 2.82 -6.80 -9.45
CA LYS A 110 3.13 -5.86 -10.54
C LYS A 110 1.96 -4.95 -10.86
N ARG A 111 0.73 -5.47 -10.85
CA ARG A 111 -0.48 -4.66 -11.01
C ARG A 111 -0.64 -3.63 -9.91
N GLY A 112 -0.39 -4.01 -8.66
CA GLY A 112 -0.36 -3.08 -7.52
C GLY A 112 0.64 -1.94 -7.70
N ILE A 113 1.86 -2.24 -8.18
CA ILE A 113 2.87 -1.21 -8.47
C ILE A 113 2.41 -0.28 -9.62
N MET A 114 1.80 -0.82 -10.68
CA MET A 114 1.19 0.00 -11.75
C MET A 114 0.07 0.91 -11.21
N VAL A 115 -0.72 0.46 -10.23
CA VAL A 115 -1.71 1.33 -9.58
C VAL A 115 -1.00 2.48 -8.86
N MET A 116 0.07 2.20 -8.10
CA MET A 116 0.82 3.23 -7.38
C MET A 116 1.46 4.27 -8.33
N GLN A 117 1.98 3.80 -9.46
CA GLN A 117 2.48 4.66 -10.53
C GLN A 117 1.36 5.59 -11.07
N ASN A 118 0.18 5.04 -11.38
CA ASN A 118 -0.94 5.81 -11.90
C ASN A 118 -1.47 6.83 -10.88
N ILE A 119 -1.56 6.46 -9.60
CA ILE A 119 -1.95 7.39 -8.52
C ILE A 119 -0.93 8.53 -8.43
N SER A 120 0.37 8.22 -8.47
CA SER A 120 1.42 9.23 -8.47
C SER A 120 1.29 10.18 -9.67
N MET A 121 1.09 9.65 -10.88
CA MET A 121 0.90 10.45 -12.08
C MET A 121 -0.31 11.39 -11.96
N ASN A 122 -1.47 10.87 -11.55
CA ASN A 122 -2.69 11.65 -11.40
C ASN A 122 -2.55 12.73 -10.32
N ASN A 123 -1.93 12.41 -9.19
CA ASN A 123 -1.66 13.39 -8.13
C ASN A 123 -0.70 14.48 -8.62
N GLY A 124 0.32 14.11 -9.40
CA GLY A 124 1.20 15.08 -10.06
C GLY A 124 0.47 16.02 -11.00
N ILE A 125 -0.46 15.51 -11.82
CA ILE A 125 -1.31 16.33 -12.70
C ILE A 125 -2.18 17.28 -11.88
N ASN A 126 -2.79 16.81 -10.79
CA ASN A 126 -3.63 17.63 -9.91
C ASN A 126 -2.82 18.77 -9.26
N LEU A 127 -1.64 18.47 -8.74
CA LEU A 127 -0.74 19.48 -8.13
C LEU A 127 -0.23 20.48 -9.17
N TYR A 128 0.10 20.02 -10.38
CA TYR A 128 0.51 20.88 -11.47
C TYR A 128 -0.60 21.86 -11.86
N ASN A 129 -1.84 21.38 -11.97
CA ASN A 129 -3.01 22.22 -12.24
C ASN A 129 -3.29 23.20 -11.09
N ALA A 130 -2.99 22.82 -9.85
CA ALA A 130 -3.03 23.69 -8.68
C ALA A 130 -1.83 24.66 -8.58
N LYS A 131 -0.91 24.63 -9.55
CA LYS A 131 0.35 25.40 -9.60
C LYS A 131 1.33 25.09 -8.47
N ASP A 132 1.14 23.97 -7.77
CA ASP A 132 2.16 23.41 -6.90
C ASP A 132 3.15 22.58 -7.73
N TYR A 133 4.07 23.27 -8.39
CA TYR A 133 5.05 22.63 -9.26
C TYR A 133 6.06 21.77 -8.50
N GLY A 134 6.35 22.11 -7.24
CA GLY A 134 7.25 21.34 -6.39
C GLY A 134 6.63 19.99 -6.01
N GLY A 135 5.39 20.02 -5.53
CA GLY A 135 4.63 18.80 -5.25
C GLY A 135 4.41 17.96 -6.51
N ALA A 136 4.06 18.61 -7.63
CA ALA A 136 3.89 17.93 -8.91
C ALA A 136 5.16 17.20 -9.36
N PHE A 137 6.31 17.87 -9.28
CA PHE A 137 7.61 17.27 -9.63
C PHE A 137 7.88 16.02 -8.79
N GLY A 138 7.70 16.09 -7.46
CA GLY A 138 7.90 14.93 -6.59
C GLY A 138 6.99 13.74 -6.94
N MET A 139 5.75 14.01 -7.32
CA MET A 139 4.82 12.96 -7.76
C MET A 139 5.19 12.36 -9.12
N PHE A 140 5.64 13.17 -10.08
CA PHE A 140 6.11 12.68 -11.37
C PHE A 140 7.41 11.87 -11.26
N GLU A 141 8.35 12.31 -10.42
CA GLU A 141 9.57 11.56 -10.12
C GLU A 141 9.22 10.19 -9.54
N LYS A 142 8.30 10.15 -8.57
CA LYS A 142 7.80 8.90 -7.99
C LYS A 142 7.20 7.97 -9.05
N ALA A 143 6.33 8.49 -9.91
CA ALA A 143 5.75 7.71 -11.01
C ALA A 143 6.83 7.15 -11.95
N SER A 144 7.85 7.94 -12.28
CA SER A 144 8.99 7.53 -13.11
C SER A 144 9.80 6.40 -12.45
N MET A 145 10.14 6.54 -11.17
CA MET A 145 10.87 5.53 -10.40
C MET A 145 10.11 4.21 -10.32
N LEU A 146 8.79 4.25 -10.09
CA LEU A 146 7.95 3.06 -10.06
C LEU A 146 7.90 2.36 -11.43
N SER A 147 7.79 3.14 -12.51
CA SER A 147 7.87 2.60 -13.89
C SER A 147 9.21 1.91 -14.16
N ALA A 148 10.32 2.54 -13.76
CA ALA A 148 11.65 1.97 -13.90
C ALA A 148 11.82 0.67 -13.10
N SER A 149 11.28 0.62 -11.88
CA SER A 149 11.36 -0.58 -11.02
C SER A 149 10.65 -1.81 -11.59
N MET A 150 9.67 -1.62 -12.49
CA MET A 150 8.95 -2.71 -13.15
C MET A 150 9.64 -3.22 -14.43
N GLY A 151 10.77 -2.61 -14.83
CA GLY A 151 11.39 -2.90 -16.12
C GLY A 151 10.59 -2.37 -17.32
N LEU A 152 9.69 -1.39 -17.10
CA LEU A 152 8.89 -0.73 -18.14
C LEU A 152 9.64 0.46 -18.79
N THR A 153 10.96 0.56 -18.63
CA THR A 153 11.74 1.47 -19.48
C THR A 153 11.85 0.81 -20.85
N ASP A 154 10.98 1.21 -21.77
CA ASP A 154 11.24 1.04 -23.20
C ASP A 154 12.64 1.62 -23.50
N THR A 155 13.47 0.78 -24.13
CA THR A 155 14.59 1.20 -24.96
C THR A 155 14.13 2.10 -26.09
#